data_AF-A0A2H4KDH1-F1
#
_entry.id   AF-A0A2H4KDH1-F1
#
_cell.length_a   1.000
_cell.length_b   1.000
_cell.length_c   1.000
_cell.angle_alpha   90.00
_cell.angle_beta   90.00
_cell.angle_gamma   90.00
#
_symmetry.space_group_name_H-M   'P 1'
#
loop_
_entity.id
_entity.type
_entity.pdbx_description
1 polymer ?
#
loop_
_entity_poly.entity_id
_entity_poly.type
_entity_poly.pdbx_seq_one_letter_code
_entity_poly.pdbx_strand_id
1 'polypeptide(L)'
;MVGGMLLHLKSLRRFQHSGGWIKALLEEAENERMHLMTMIELVQPKWYERMLVITVQGVFFNAFFVLYLMSPKLAHRVVGYLEEEAIHSYTEYLKDIDEGKIENVPAPAIAIDYWRLPKDARLKDVITVIRADEAHHRDVNHFASDIHFQGKELRESAAPIGYH
;
A
#
# COMPACT_ATOMS: atom_id res chain seq x y z
N MET A 1 -3.14 -0.15 -7.30
CA MET A 1 -3.37 0.51 -8.62
C MET A 1 -3.87 -0.45 -9.73
N VAL A 2 -3.04 -1.38 -10.21
CA VAL A 2 -3.37 -2.29 -11.34
C VAL A 2 -4.68 -3.06 -11.13
N GLY A 3 -4.89 -3.64 -9.95
CA GLY A 3 -6.12 -4.36 -9.63
C GLY A 3 -7.36 -3.45 -9.69
N GLY A 4 -7.29 -2.26 -9.09
CA GLY A 4 -8.35 -1.26 -9.16
C GLY A 4 -8.70 -0.84 -10.60
N MET A 5 -7.68 -0.59 -11.43
CA MET A 5 -7.85 -0.29 -12.87
C MET A 5 -8.52 -1.45 -13.62
N LEU A 6 -8.05 -2.68 -13.45
CA LEU A 6 -8.61 -3.85 -14.14
C LEU A 6 -10.05 -4.16 -13.71
N LEU A 7 -10.35 -4.01 -12.41
CA LEU A 7 -11.72 -4.13 -11.88
C LEU A 7 -12.62 -3.01 -12.41
N HIS A 8 -12.13 -1.79 -12.51
CA HIS A 8 -12.86 -0.66 -13.10
C HIS A 8 -13.23 -0.94 -14.55
N LEU A 9 -12.27 -1.34 -15.39
CA LEU A 9 -12.54 -1.69 -16.79
C LEU A 9 -13.46 -2.92 -16.91
N LYS A 10 -13.34 -3.91 -16.01
CA LYS A 10 -14.27 -5.06 -15.95
C LYS A 10 -15.69 -4.65 -15.59
N SER A 11 -15.84 -3.74 -14.61
CA SER A 11 -17.13 -3.21 -14.18
C SER A 11 -17.84 -2.51 -15.33
N LEU A 12 -17.14 -1.63 -16.06
CA LEU A 12 -17.70 -0.91 -17.21
C LEU A 12 -18.13 -1.86 -18.33
N ARG A 13 -17.25 -2.78 -18.76
CA ARG A 13 -17.55 -3.66 -19.90
C ARG A 13 -18.61 -4.72 -19.61
N ARG A 14 -18.86 -5.04 -18.34
CA ARG A 14 -19.86 -6.03 -17.90
C ARG A 14 -21.11 -5.42 -17.26
N PHE A 15 -21.14 -4.10 -17.03
CA PHE A 15 -22.19 -3.41 -16.30
C PHE A 15 -22.48 -4.04 -14.92
N GLN A 16 -21.41 -4.32 -14.16
CA GLN A 16 -21.49 -4.98 -12.84
C GLN A 16 -20.88 -4.12 -11.74
N HIS A 17 -21.46 -4.16 -10.53
CA HIS A 17 -20.86 -3.54 -9.34
C HIS A 17 -19.57 -4.27 -8.92
N SER A 18 -18.69 -3.55 -8.22
CA SER A 18 -17.39 -4.08 -7.77
C SER A 18 -17.34 -4.44 -6.29
N GLY A 19 -18.43 -4.26 -5.54
CA GLY A 19 -18.47 -4.56 -4.09
C GLY A 19 -17.57 -3.63 -3.26
N GLY A 20 -17.20 -2.47 -3.78
CA GLY A 20 -16.28 -1.52 -3.14
C GLY A 20 -14.81 -1.72 -3.50
N TRP A 21 -14.43 -2.86 -4.09
CA TRP A 21 -13.03 -3.22 -4.33
C TRP A 21 -12.25 -2.24 -5.22
N ILE A 22 -12.90 -1.54 -6.15
CA ILE A 22 -12.21 -0.49 -6.93
C ILE A 22 -11.73 0.63 -6.00
N LYS A 23 -12.59 1.06 -5.06
CA LYS A 23 -12.26 2.13 -4.12
C LYS A 23 -11.11 1.69 -3.20
N ALA A 24 -11.25 0.52 -2.56
CA ALA A 24 -10.23 -0.03 -1.67
C ALA A 24 -8.83 -0.10 -2.35
N LEU A 25 -8.74 -0.66 -3.56
CA LEU A 25 -7.44 -0.84 -4.25
C LEU A 25 -6.85 0.45 -4.85
N LEU A 26 -7.65 1.51 -4.98
CA LEU A 26 -7.17 2.83 -5.39
C LEU A 26 -6.80 3.67 -4.17
N GLU A 27 -7.50 3.52 -3.04
CA GLU A 27 -7.13 4.13 -1.76
C GLU A 27 -5.81 3.54 -1.23
N GLU A 28 -5.61 2.23 -1.30
CA GLU A 28 -4.32 1.58 -1.02
C GLU A 28 -3.19 2.17 -1.88
N ALA A 29 -3.42 2.30 -3.19
CA ALA A 29 -2.41 2.87 -4.10
C ALA A 29 -2.05 4.32 -3.79
N GLU A 30 -3.02 5.11 -3.33
CA GLU A 30 -2.81 6.48 -2.92
C GLU A 30 -2.11 6.54 -1.55
N ASN A 31 -2.46 5.65 -0.63
CA ASN A 31 -1.83 5.55 0.67
C ASN A 31 -0.33 5.21 0.56
N GLU A 32 0.02 4.20 -0.24
CA GLU A 32 1.41 3.85 -0.59
C GLU A 32 2.16 5.04 -1.21
N ARG A 33 1.49 5.79 -2.09
CA ARG A 33 2.07 7.02 -2.67
C ARG A 33 2.34 8.07 -1.60
N MET A 34 1.46 8.19 -0.60
CA MET A 34 1.62 9.13 0.51
C MET A 34 2.75 8.74 1.47
N HIS A 35 3.04 7.44 1.63
CA HIS A 35 4.25 6.98 2.32
C HIS A 35 5.49 7.49 1.61
N LEU A 36 5.59 7.29 0.30
CA LEU A 36 6.72 7.78 -0.51
C LEU A 36 6.88 9.30 -0.42
N MET A 37 5.79 10.05 -0.59
CA MET A 37 5.84 11.52 -0.53
C MET A 37 6.28 12.02 0.84
N THR A 38 5.89 11.32 1.91
CA THR A 38 6.35 11.61 3.27
C THR A 38 7.85 11.37 3.44
N MET A 39 8.37 10.25 2.92
CA MET A 39 9.79 9.93 3.03
C MET A 39 10.69 10.86 2.21
N ILE A 40 10.21 11.38 1.07
CA ILE A 40 10.97 12.34 0.25
C ILE A 40 11.21 13.65 1.00
N GLU A 41 10.31 14.09 1.88
CA GLU A 41 10.54 15.28 2.73
C GLU A 41 11.69 15.07 3.73
N LEU A 42 12.00 13.82 4.08
CA LEU A 42 13.10 13.46 4.99
C LEU A 42 14.40 13.16 4.25
N VAL A 43 14.33 12.48 3.10
CA VAL A 43 15.49 12.02 2.34
C VAL A 43 15.30 12.32 0.86
N GLN A 44 16.10 13.25 0.35
CA GLN A 44 16.06 13.63 -1.06
C GLN A 44 16.77 12.59 -1.94
N PRO A 45 16.08 12.00 -2.94
CA PRO A 45 16.66 10.94 -3.74
C PRO A 45 17.67 11.49 -4.76
N LYS A 46 18.80 10.79 -4.89
CA LYS A 46 19.84 11.06 -5.87
C LYS A 46 19.39 10.63 -7.27
N TRP A 47 20.10 11.11 -8.30
CA TRP A 47 19.73 10.83 -9.69
C TRP A 47 19.72 9.32 -10.03
N TYR A 48 20.64 8.54 -9.46
CA TYR A 48 20.71 7.10 -9.72
C TYR A 48 19.58 6.32 -9.02
N GLU A 49 19.14 6.76 -7.82
CA GLU A 49 17.95 6.22 -7.15
C GLU A 49 16.69 6.49 -7.96
N ARG A 50 16.57 7.70 -8.54
CA ARG A 50 15.47 8.03 -9.47
C ARG A 50 15.48 7.14 -10.72
N MET A 51 16.64 6.88 -11.31
CA MET A 51 16.76 5.97 -12.45
C MET A 51 16.41 4.52 -12.07
N LEU A 52 16.79 4.09 -10.86
CA LEU A 52 16.40 2.79 -10.33
C LEU A 52 14.88 2.69 -10.20
N VAL A 53 14.21 3.69 -9.63
CA VAL A 53 12.74 3.73 -9.51
C VAL A 53 12.06 3.65 -10.88
N ILE A 54 12.52 4.42 -11.87
CA ILE A 54 11.95 4.38 -13.24
C ILE A 54 12.09 2.97 -13.84
N THR A 55 13.25 2.34 -13.67
CA THR A 55 13.52 1.00 -14.20
C THR A 55 12.66 -0.06 -13.52
N VAL A 56 12.63 -0.07 -12.18
CA VAL A 56 11.81 -1.00 -11.39
C VAL A 56 10.34 -0.79 -11.69
N GLN A 57 9.86 0.45 -11.77
CA GLN A 57 8.47 0.74 -12.14
C GLN A 57 8.14 0.19 -13.53
N GLY A 58 9.02 0.39 -14.52
CA GLY A 58 8.83 -0.14 -15.87
C GLY A 58 8.72 -1.66 -15.92
N VAL A 59 9.56 -2.37 -15.17
CA VAL A 59 9.53 -3.84 -15.12
C VAL A 59 8.38 -4.37 -14.26
N PHE A 60 8.30 -3.91 -13.01
CA PHE A 60 7.35 -4.39 -12.01
C PHE A 60 5.91 -4.12 -12.41
N PHE A 61 5.59 -2.91 -12.91
CA PHE A 61 4.23 -2.60 -13.36
C PHE A 61 3.74 -3.58 -14.43
N ASN A 62 4.56 -3.82 -15.46
CA ASN A 62 4.20 -4.71 -16.57
C ASN A 62 4.12 -6.18 -16.12
N ALA A 63 5.08 -6.65 -15.31
CA ALA A 63 5.05 -8.00 -14.77
C ALA A 63 3.83 -8.23 -13.87
N PHE A 64 3.53 -7.30 -12.96
CA PHE A 64 2.39 -7.37 -12.07
C PHE A 64 1.05 -7.25 -12.82
N PHE A 65 1.00 -6.43 -13.88
CA PHE A 65 -0.16 -6.36 -14.78
C PHE A 65 -0.46 -7.71 -15.43
N VAL A 66 0.55 -8.37 -16.01
CA VAL A 66 0.38 -9.71 -16.60
C VAL A 66 0.00 -10.73 -15.53
N LEU A 67 0.65 -10.70 -14.36
CA LEU A 67 0.33 -11.57 -13.24
C LEU A 67 -1.13 -11.43 -12.81
N TYR A 68 -1.63 -10.21 -12.67
CA TYR A 68 -3.01 -9.95 -12.26
C TYR A 68 -4.02 -10.42 -13.32
N LEU A 69 -3.70 -10.29 -14.62
CA LEU A 69 -4.53 -10.84 -15.69
C LEU A 69 -4.59 -12.38 -15.65
N MET A 70 -3.48 -13.04 -15.34
CA MET A 70 -3.40 -14.50 -15.26
C MET A 70 -4.02 -15.06 -13.99
N SER A 71 -3.77 -14.42 -12.84
CA SER A 71 -4.20 -14.89 -11.52
C SER A 71 -4.30 -13.73 -10.53
N PRO A 72 -5.49 -13.11 -10.40
CA PRO A 72 -5.75 -12.12 -9.35
C PRO A 72 -5.49 -12.68 -7.94
N LYS A 73 -5.80 -13.97 -7.72
CA LYS A 73 -5.50 -14.70 -6.49
C LYS A 73 -4.02 -14.59 -6.11
N LEU A 74 -3.14 -14.92 -7.06
CA LEU A 74 -1.69 -14.91 -6.83
C LEU A 74 -1.19 -13.48 -6.66
N ALA A 75 -1.67 -12.53 -7.48
CA ALA A 75 -1.29 -11.13 -7.36
C ALA A 75 -1.62 -10.56 -5.97
N HIS A 76 -2.84 -10.79 -5.48
CA HIS A 76 -3.23 -10.38 -4.12
C HIS A 76 -2.41 -11.10 -3.04
N ARG A 77 -2.11 -12.39 -3.20
CA ARG A 77 -1.28 -13.11 -2.22
C ARG A 77 0.15 -12.58 -2.17
N VAL A 78 0.73 -12.24 -3.32
CA VAL A 78 2.07 -11.64 -3.40
C VAL A 78 2.09 -10.31 -2.65
N VAL A 79 1.10 -9.42 -2.88
CA VAL A 79 1.01 -8.15 -2.15
C VAL A 79 0.87 -8.41 -0.65
N GLY A 80 -0.04 -9.31 -0.22
CA GLY A 80 -0.17 -9.64 1.20
C GLY A 80 1.14 -10.07 1.88
N TYR A 81 2.00 -10.82 1.18
CA TYR A 81 3.34 -11.15 1.71
C TYR A 81 4.33 -9.99 1.66
N LEU A 82 4.26 -9.09 0.67
CA LEU A 82 5.06 -7.86 0.67
C LEU A 82 4.72 -7.00 1.90
N GLU A 83 3.44 -6.91 2.26
CA GLU A 83 3.03 -6.15 3.43
C GLU A 83 3.43 -6.81 4.75
N GLU A 84 3.50 -8.14 4.83
CA GLU A 84 4.08 -8.83 5.99
C GLU A 84 5.54 -8.40 6.22
N GLU A 85 6.33 -8.34 5.14
CA GLU A 85 7.72 -7.88 5.19
C GLU A 85 7.82 -6.38 5.47
N ALA A 86 6.87 -5.57 4.99
CA ALA A 86 6.80 -4.14 5.31
C ALA A 86 6.55 -3.91 6.80
N ILE A 87 5.59 -4.63 7.40
CA ILE A 87 5.30 -4.56 8.84
C ILE A 87 6.54 -4.95 9.67
N HIS A 88 7.25 -6.00 9.25
CA HIS A 88 8.50 -6.41 9.89
C HIS A 88 9.55 -5.28 9.80
N SER A 89 9.76 -4.73 8.62
CA SER A 89 10.73 -3.66 8.36
C SER A 89 10.44 -2.40 9.16
N TYR A 90 9.19 -1.94 9.22
CA TYR A 90 8.83 -0.78 10.04
C TYR A 90 8.90 -1.06 11.55
N THR A 91 8.73 -2.31 11.97
CA THR A 91 8.94 -2.69 13.38
C THR A 91 10.40 -2.58 13.77
N GLU A 92 11.33 -3.04 12.92
CA GLU A 92 12.76 -2.82 13.16
C GLU A 92 13.14 -1.33 13.06
N TYR A 93 12.53 -0.57 12.14
CA TYR A 93 12.71 0.88 12.08
C TYR A 93 12.33 1.56 13.41
N LEU A 94 11.16 1.26 13.96
CA LEU A 94 10.70 1.81 15.25
C LEU A 94 11.66 1.47 16.39
N LYS A 95 12.18 0.23 16.40
CA LYS A 95 13.17 -0.21 17.37
C LYS A 95 14.48 0.56 17.24
N ASP A 96 14.95 0.81 16.02
CA ASP A 96 16.16 1.61 15.79
C ASP A 96 15.98 3.08 16.21
N ILE A 97 14.77 3.63 16.14
CA ILE A 97 14.44 4.94 16.74
C ILE A 97 14.53 4.87 18.27
N ASP A 98 13.93 3.85 18.89
CA ASP A 98 13.89 3.68 20.35
C ASP A 98 15.27 3.43 20.95
N GLU A 99 16.16 2.75 20.21
CA GLU A 99 17.56 2.54 20.56
C GLU A 99 18.45 3.77 20.25
N GLY A 100 17.90 4.82 19.64
CA GLY A 100 18.61 6.05 19.31
C GLY A 100 19.58 5.94 18.12
N LYS A 101 19.49 4.86 17.33
CA LYS A 101 20.27 4.70 16.08
C LYS A 101 19.74 5.59 14.96
N ILE A 102 18.43 5.85 14.97
CA ILE A 102 17.76 6.78 14.05
C ILE A 102 17.23 7.95 14.87
N GLU A 103 17.55 9.18 14.44
CA GLU A 103 17.07 10.38 15.09
C GLU A 103 15.55 10.54 14.90
N ASN A 104 14.81 10.72 16.00
CA ASN A 104 13.37 10.93 15.97
C ASN A 104 13.03 12.38 15.59
N VAL A 105 13.25 12.81 14.36
CA VAL A 105 13.02 14.21 13.93
C VAL A 105 11.52 14.61 13.96
N PRO A 106 11.17 15.91 13.93
CA PRO A 106 9.77 16.34 13.78
C PRO A 106 9.12 15.74 12.52
N ALA A 107 7.83 15.40 12.61
CA ALA A 107 7.10 14.84 11.48
C ALA A 107 6.95 15.85 10.33
N PRO A 108 7.09 15.43 9.06
CA PRO A 108 6.80 16.29 7.91
C PRO A 108 5.35 16.78 7.92
N ALA A 109 5.11 18.02 7.48
CA ALA A 109 3.77 18.61 7.46
C ALA A 109 2.78 17.78 6.63
N ILE A 110 3.22 17.22 5.51
CA ILE A 110 2.41 16.33 4.66
C ILE A 110 1.88 15.11 5.43
N ALA A 111 2.68 14.55 6.34
CA ALA A 111 2.28 13.41 7.16
C ALA A 111 1.27 13.84 8.24
N ILE A 112 1.54 14.97 8.90
CA ILE A 112 0.63 15.54 9.90
C ILE A 112 -0.75 15.78 9.28
N ASP A 113 -0.81 16.37 8.10
CA ASP A 113 -2.08 16.68 7.43
C ASP A 113 -2.80 15.43 6.93
N TYR A 114 -2.07 14.48 6.35
CA TYR A 114 -2.66 13.26 5.77
C TYR A 114 -3.21 12.31 6.84
N TRP A 115 -2.39 11.96 7.85
CA TRP A 115 -2.79 11.08 8.95
C TRP A 115 -3.44 11.81 10.13
N ARG A 116 -3.64 13.14 10.02
CA ARG A 116 -4.23 13.99 11.07
C ARG A 116 -3.53 13.84 12.43
N LEU A 117 -2.19 13.78 12.39
CA LEU A 117 -1.39 13.64 13.60
C LEU A 117 -1.40 14.92 14.45
N PRO A 118 -1.05 14.83 15.75
CA PRO A 118 -0.76 16.01 16.55
C PRO A 118 0.32 16.90 15.91
N LYS A 119 0.26 18.21 16.14
CA LYS A 119 1.22 19.17 15.55
C LYS A 119 2.66 19.00 16.02
N ASP A 120 2.85 18.35 17.17
CA ASP A 120 4.13 18.01 17.77
C ASP A 120 4.56 16.56 17.50
N ALA A 121 3.85 15.85 16.61
CA ALA A 121 4.20 14.50 16.19
C ALA A 121 5.61 14.42 15.63
N ARG A 122 6.26 13.29 15.85
CA ARG A 122 7.63 13.01 15.42
C ARG A 122 7.67 11.82 14.47
N LEU A 123 8.84 11.55 13.91
CA LEU A 123 9.07 10.45 12.96
C LEU A 123 8.53 9.12 13.49
N LYS A 124 8.70 8.83 14.79
CA LYS A 124 8.15 7.61 15.42
C LYS A 124 6.64 7.48 15.23
N ASP A 125 5.89 8.57 15.37
CA ASP A 125 4.43 8.56 15.22
C ASP A 125 4.03 8.30 13.76
N VAL A 126 4.76 8.91 12.82
CA VAL A 126 4.60 8.69 11.37
C VAL A 126 4.84 7.23 10.99
N ILE A 127 5.97 6.65 11.42
CA ILE A 127 6.27 5.24 11.14
C ILE A 127 5.24 4.31 11.78
N THR A 128 4.70 4.68 12.95
CA THR A 128 3.66 3.90 13.63
C THR A 128 2.38 3.83 12.82
N VAL A 129 1.92 4.95 12.25
CA VAL A 129 0.70 4.96 11.40
C VAL A 129 0.94 4.32 10.04
N ILE A 130 2.11 4.53 9.43
CA ILE A 130 2.49 3.83 8.18
C ILE A 130 2.46 2.32 8.39
N ARG A 131 3.06 1.80 9.47
CA ARG A 131 3.01 0.36 9.78
C ARG A 131 1.57 -0.15 9.97
N ALA A 132 0.67 0.68 10.50
CA ALA A 132 -0.73 0.32 10.66
C ALA A 132 -1.45 0.24 9.30
N ASP A 133 -1.12 1.14 8.37
CA ASP A 133 -1.59 1.07 6.98
C ASP A 133 -1.14 -0.25 6.33
N GLU A 134 0.13 -0.65 6.49
CA GLU A 134 0.62 -1.92 5.92
C GLU A 134 -0.08 -3.15 6.52
N ALA A 135 -0.39 -3.12 7.82
CA ALA A 135 -1.18 -4.18 8.44
C ALA A 135 -2.60 -4.27 7.84
N HIS A 136 -3.20 -3.12 7.52
CA HIS A 136 -4.48 -3.08 6.83
C HIS A 136 -4.35 -3.63 5.40
N HIS A 137 -3.38 -3.15 4.62
CA HIS A 137 -3.12 -3.61 3.25
C HIS A 137 -2.87 -5.12 3.18
N ARG A 138 -2.10 -5.67 4.14
CA ARG A 138 -1.87 -7.11 4.31
C ARG A 138 -3.19 -7.86 4.42
N ASP A 139 -4.03 -7.47 5.38
CA ASP A 139 -5.27 -8.18 5.69
C ASP A 139 -6.28 -8.08 4.53
N VAL A 140 -6.38 -6.91 3.88
CA VAL A 140 -7.22 -6.70 2.70
C VAL A 140 -6.78 -7.59 1.53
N ASN A 141 -5.48 -7.65 1.25
CA ASN A 141 -4.95 -8.42 0.12
C ASN A 141 -5.01 -9.94 0.37
N HIS A 142 -4.72 -10.41 1.60
CA HIS A 142 -4.93 -11.82 1.93
C HIS A 142 -6.41 -12.21 1.83
N PHE A 143 -7.32 -11.36 2.33
CA PHE A 143 -8.76 -11.58 2.20
C PHE A 143 -9.22 -11.64 0.73
N ALA A 144 -8.74 -10.73 -0.11
CA ALA A 144 -9.01 -10.74 -1.55
C ALA A 144 -8.55 -12.04 -2.21
N SER A 145 -7.35 -12.52 -1.84
CA SER A 145 -6.82 -13.78 -2.31
C SER A 145 -7.67 -14.98 -1.89
N ASP A 146 -8.15 -14.98 -0.63
CA ASP A 146 -8.98 -16.06 -0.09
C ASP A 146 -10.36 -16.15 -0.75
N ILE A 147 -10.97 -15.01 -1.11
CA ILE A 147 -12.21 -14.98 -1.90
C ILE A 147 -11.99 -15.71 -3.23
N HIS A 148 -10.90 -15.37 -3.93
CA HIS A 148 -10.55 -16.05 -5.19
C HIS A 148 -10.21 -17.53 -4.99
N PHE A 149 -9.55 -17.89 -3.88
CA PHE A 149 -9.25 -19.29 -3.54
C PHE A 149 -10.53 -20.12 -3.37
N GLN A 150 -11.58 -19.53 -2.80
CA GLN A 150 -12.90 -20.17 -2.66
C GLN A 150 -13.70 -20.25 -3.98
N GLY A 151 -13.14 -19.78 -5.10
CA GLY A 151 -13.82 -19.76 -6.40
C GLY A 151 -14.87 -18.65 -6.54
N LYS A 152 -14.87 -17.66 -5.64
CA LYS A 152 -15.79 -16.51 -5.66
C LYS A 152 -15.18 -15.32 -6.37
N GLU A 153 -16.02 -14.41 -6.84
CA GLU A 153 -15.60 -13.09 -7.31
C GLU A 153 -15.60 -12.07 -6.17
N LEU A 154 -14.68 -11.10 -6.21
CA LEU A 154 -14.56 -10.04 -5.20
C LEU A 154 -15.89 -9.32 -4.92
N ARG A 155 -16.74 -9.09 -5.93
CA ARG A 155 -18.04 -8.41 -5.75
C ARG A 155 -19.03 -9.16 -4.86
N GLU A 156 -18.81 -10.46 -4.60
CA GLU A 156 -19.65 -11.29 -3.73
C GLU A 156 -19.33 -11.09 -2.24
N SER A 157 -18.29 -10.34 -1.91
CA SER A 157 -17.92 -9.98 -0.54
C SER A 157 -17.53 -8.51 -0.50
N ALA A 158 -18.14 -7.73 0.40
CA ALA A 158 -17.84 -6.31 0.49
C ALA A 158 -16.36 -6.09 0.80
N ALA A 159 -15.71 -5.15 0.08
CA ALA A 159 -14.37 -4.73 0.43
C ALA A 159 -14.38 -4.08 1.82
N PRO A 160 -13.37 -4.37 2.67
CA PRO A 160 -13.26 -3.77 4.00
C PRO A 160 -12.81 -2.31 3.89
N ILE A 161 -13.72 -1.40 3.50
CA ILE A 161 -13.48 0.04 3.35
C ILE A 161 -13.81 0.77 4.66
N GLY A 162 -13.17 1.92 4.89
CA GLY A 162 -13.52 2.86 5.96
C GLY A 162 -12.63 2.75 7.20
N TYR A 163 -11.43 2.21 7.02
CA TYR A 163 -10.40 2.15 8.05
C TYR A 163 -9.58 3.44 8.01
N HIS A 164 -10.06 4.49 8.68
CA HIS A 164 -9.36 5.77 8.86
C HIS A 164 -9.62 6.32 10.27
#